data_AF-A0A7J3MJA6-F1
#
_entry.id   AF-A0A7J3MJA6-F1
#
_cell.length_a   1.000
_cell.length_b   1.000
_cell.length_c   1.000
_cell.angle_alpha   90.00
_cell.angle_beta   90.00
_cell.angle_gamma   90.00
#
_symmetry.space_group_name_H-M   'P 1'
#
loop_
_entity.id
_entity.type
_entity.pdbx_description
1 polymer ?
#
loop_
_entity_poly.entity_id
_entity_poly.type
_entity_poly.pdbx_seq_one_letter_code
_entity_poly.pdbx_strand_id
1 'polypeptide(L)' 'MSRVISVLGDIPPEEFGPTLVHERILVDFTPTDELNRIKYDPNEVFEFMLPYLIEIRRLGIKGFVECSTDGLA' A
#
# COMPACT_ATOMS: atom_id res chain seq x y z
N MET A 1 13.72 -19.99 -10.08
CA MET A 1 12.27 -19.91 -9.79
C MET A 1 11.90 -18.46 -9.61
N SER A 2 10.75 -18.03 -10.12
CA SER A 2 10.21 -16.69 -9.94
C SER A 2 9.72 -16.49 -8.50
N ARG A 3 9.76 -15.24 -8.01
CA ARG A 3 9.27 -14.86 -6.68
C ARG A 3 8.65 -13.46 -6.70
N VAL A 4 7.73 -13.21 -5.80
CA VAL A 4 7.23 -11.87 -5.46
C VAL A 4 7.81 -11.49 -4.10
N ILE A 5 8.39 -10.30 -3.99
CA ILE A 5 8.96 -9.79 -2.73
C ILE A 5 7.89 -8.93 -2.06
N SER A 6 7.48 -9.28 -0.85
CA SER A 6 6.51 -8.51 -0.07
C SER A 6 7.14 -7.95 1.20
N VAL A 7 6.43 -7.04 1.87
CA VAL A 7 6.83 -6.53 3.20
C VAL A 7 6.85 -7.61 4.29
N LEU A 8 6.22 -8.76 4.05
CA LEU A 8 6.25 -9.93 4.94
C LEU A 8 7.31 -10.97 4.53
N GLY A 9 8.09 -10.70 3.48
CA GLY A 9 9.07 -11.62 2.90
C GLY A 9 8.70 -12.12 1.51
N ASP A 10 9.55 -13.01 0.98
CA ASP A 10 9.38 -13.61 -0.35
C ASP A 10 8.21 -14.60 -0.36
N ILE A 11 7.39 -14.53 -1.40
CA ILE A 11 6.31 -15.50 -1.66
C ILE A 11 6.42 -16.09 -3.08
N PRO A 12 5.95 -17.33 -3.29
CA PRO A 12 5.71 -17.86 -4.62
C PRO A 12 4.66 -17.01 -5.37
N PRO A 13 4.82 -16.75 -6.69
CA PRO A 13 3.85 -15.96 -7.45
C PRO A 13 2.41 -16.48 -7.40
N GLU A 14 2.23 -17.79 -7.30
CA GLU A 14 0.93 -18.45 -7.14
C GLU A 14 0.21 -18.11 -5.82
N GLU A 15 0.95 -17.74 -4.77
CA GLU A 15 0.37 -17.32 -3.50
C GLU A 15 -0.16 -15.89 -3.53
N PHE A 16 0.34 -15.06 -4.46
CA PHE A 16 -0.07 -13.66 -4.59
C PHE A 16 -1.57 -13.54 -4.93
N GLY A 17 -2.09 -14.49 -5.72
CA GLY A 17 -3.53 -14.65 -5.97
C GLY A 17 -4.21 -13.39 -6.53
N PRO A 18 -5.55 -13.25 -6.36
CA PRO A 18 -6.26 -12.04 -6.75
C PRO A 18 -5.69 -10.81 -6.03
N THR A 19 -5.16 -9.88 -6.82
CA THR A 19 -4.35 -8.76 -6.33
C THR A 19 -4.80 -7.45 -6.97
N LEU A 20 -4.81 -6.38 -6.17
CA LEU A 20 -4.91 -5.01 -6.67
C LEU A 20 -3.51 -4.48 -7.02
N VAL A 21 -3.23 -4.31 -8.32
CA VAL A 21 -1.85 -4.12 -8.81
C VAL A 21 -1.36 -2.67 -8.80
N HIS A 22 -2.22 -1.69 -8.45
CA HIS A 22 -1.84 -0.28 -8.39
C HIS A 22 -2.68 0.46 -7.36
N GLU A 23 -2.22 0.46 -6.11
CA GLU A 23 -2.90 1.13 -5.00
C GLU A 23 -1.98 2.12 -4.29
N ARG A 24 -2.58 2.99 -3.47
CA ARG A 24 -1.84 3.87 -2.54
C ARG A 24 -2.55 3.86 -1.20
N ILE A 25 -1.83 3.53 -0.13
CA ILE A 25 -2.39 3.57 1.24
C ILE A 25 -2.53 5.03 1.69
N LEU A 26 -1.57 5.85 1.28
CA LEU A 26 -1.56 7.28 1.52
C LEU A 26 -0.91 7.95 0.31
N VAL A 27 -1.47 9.08 -0.12
CA VAL A 27 -0.86 9.93 -1.13
C VAL A 27 -0.90 11.36 -0.63
N ASP A 28 0.25 12.04 -0.70
CA ASP A 28 0.34 13.47 -0.46
C ASP A 28 0.45 14.17 -1.82
N PHE A 29 -0.48 15.08 -2.11
CA PHE A 29 -0.49 15.92 -3.31
C PHE A 29 0.05 17.32 -3.03
N THR A 30 0.64 17.55 -1.86
CA THR A 30 1.36 18.78 -1.55
C THR A 30 2.46 18.99 -2.60
N PRO A 31 2.53 20.17 -3.22
CA PRO A 31 3.63 20.49 -4.13
C PRO A 31 5.00 20.30 -3.46
N THR A 32 5.94 19.77 -4.21
CA THR A 32 7.35 19.57 -3.79
C THR A 32 8.02 20.78 -3.15
N ASP A 33 7.67 21.98 -3.57
CA ASP A 33 8.21 23.22 -3.00
C ASP A 33 7.69 23.50 -1.57
N GLU A 34 6.67 22.78 -1.12
CA GLU A 34 5.99 22.91 0.19
C GLU A 34 6.09 21.62 1.04
N LEU A 35 6.91 20.66 0.62
CA LEU A 35 7.18 19.40 1.31
C LEU A 35 8.00 19.64 2.58
N ASN A 36 7.33 20.13 3.62
CA ASN A 36 7.81 19.99 4.99
C ASN A 36 7.59 18.54 5.45
N ARG A 37 8.55 17.97 6.18
CA ARG A 37 8.59 16.59 6.70
C ARG A 37 7.22 16.04 7.13
N ILE A 38 7.04 14.71 7.00
CA ILE A 38 5.90 13.87 7.43
C ILE A 38 4.78 14.68 8.12
N LYS A 39 3.76 15.04 7.35
CA LYS A 39 2.62 15.86 7.81
C LYS A 39 1.48 15.04 8.43
N TYR A 40 1.62 13.72 8.53
CA TYR A 40 0.54 12.82 8.94
C TYR A 40 0.92 11.95 10.14
N ASP A 41 -0.07 11.59 10.96
CA ASP A 41 0.06 10.58 12.01
C ASP A 41 -0.11 9.18 11.39
N PRO A 42 0.90 8.29 11.46
CA PRO A 42 0.77 6.93 10.96
C PRO A 42 -0.39 6.14 11.59
N ASN A 43 -0.76 6.44 12.85
CA ASN A 43 -1.87 5.79 13.52
C ASN A 43 -3.21 6.23 12.93
N GLU A 44 -3.36 7.51 12.57
CA GLU A 44 -4.55 8.02 11.90
C GLU A 44 -4.76 7.32 10.55
N VAL A 45 -3.68 7.19 9.77
CA VAL A 45 -3.72 6.47 8.48
C VAL A 45 -4.09 5.00 8.68
N PHE A 46 -3.51 4.34 9.69
CA PHE A 46 -3.82 2.95 10.00
C PHE A 46 -5.30 2.75 10.34
N GLU A 47 -5.83 3.53 11.28
CA GLU A 47 -7.23 3.44 11.73
C GLU A 47 -8.20 3.76 10.58
N PHE A 48 -7.85 4.72 9.72
CA PHE A 48 -8.68 5.08 8.56
C PHE A 48 -8.68 4.00 7.47
N MET A 49 -7.52 3.39 7.18
CA MET A 49 -7.37 2.44 6.07
C MET A 49 -7.75 1.01 6.43
N LEU A 50 -7.63 0.62 7.72
CA LEU A 50 -7.90 -0.75 8.17
C LEU A 50 -9.29 -1.29 7.76
N PRO A 51 -10.40 -0.53 7.87
CA PRO A 51 -11.71 -1.01 7.43
C PRO A 51 -11.75 -1.41 5.95
N TYR A 52 -11.15 -0.60 5.06
CA TYR A 52 -11.09 -0.88 3.62
C TYR A 52 -10.23 -2.11 3.32
N LEU A 53 -9.10 -2.27 4.02
CA LEU A 53 -8.24 -3.45 3.89
C LEU A 53 -8.95 -4.73 4.37
N ILE A 54 -9.76 -4.65 5.42
CA ILE A 54 -10.61 -5.75 5.88
C ILE A 54 -11.68 -6.07 4.84
N GLU A 55 -12.30 -5.06 4.22
CA GLU A 55 -13.32 -5.23 3.20
C GLU A 55 -12.78 -5.97 1.97
N ILE A 56 -11.68 -5.50 1.37
CA ILE A 56 -11.09 -6.14 0.18
C ILE A 56 -10.65 -7.58 0.49
N ARG A 57 -10.18 -7.85 1.71
CA ARG A 57 -9.86 -9.20 2.16
C ARG A 57 -11.11 -10.09 2.21
N ARG A 58 -12.24 -9.57 2.71
CA ARG A 58 -13.53 -10.29 2.71
C ARG A 58 -14.05 -10.56 1.29
N LEU A 59 -13.70 -9.70 0.33
CA LEU A 59 -14.00 -9.88 -1.10
C LEU A 59 -13.05 -10.87 -1.82
N GLY A 60 -12.06 -11.42 -1.11
CA GLY A 60 -11.16 -12.45 -1.65
C GLY A 60 -9.85 -11.94 -2.25
N ILE A 61 -9.56 -10.63 -2.11
CA ILE A 61 -8.24 -10.08 -2.45
C ILE A 61 -7.21 -10.61 -1.46
N LYS A 62 -6.08 -11.11 -1.99
CA LYS A 62 -4.99 -11.70 -1.20
C LYS A 62 -3.78 -10.78 -1.04
N GLY A 63 -3.63 -9.79 -1.92
CA GLY A 63 -2.56 -8.81 -1.86
C GLY A 63 -2.89 -7.53 -2.60
N PHE A 64 -2.06 -6.51 -2.41
CA PHE A 64 -2.06 -5.30 -3.22
C PHE A 64 -0.63 -4.82 -3.42
N VAL A 65 -0.41 -4.00 -4.44
CA VAL A 65 0.87 -3.32 -4.67
C VAL A 65 0.69 -1.86 -4.26
N GLU A 66 1.45 -1.46 -3.26
CA GLU A 66 1.59 -0.07 -2.86
C GLU A 66 2.54 0.62 -3.86
N CYS A 67 2.01 1.59 -4.62
CA CYS A 67 2.69 2.32 -5.70
C CYS A 67 3.01 3.78 -5.33
N SER A 68 3.22 4.04 -4.05
CA SER A 68 3.79 5.28 -3.54
C SER A 68 5.31 5.17 -3.61
N THR A 69 5.92 6.16 -4.24
CA THR A 69 7.36 6.35 -4.20
C THR A 69 7.69 7.19 -2.98
N ASP A 70 8.94 7.10 -2.53
CA ASP A 70 9.59 7.95 -1.53
C ASP A 70 9.66 9.45 -1.91
N GLY A 71 9.11 9.79 -3.08
CA GLY A 71 8.79 11.14 -3.50
C GLY A 71 7.95 11.06 -4.76
N LEU A 72 6.70 11.49 -4.69
CA LEU A 72 6.05 12.09 -5.84
C LEU A 72 5.78 13.54 -5.51
N ALA A 73 6.08 14.33 -6.53
CA ALA A 73 6.26 15.76 -6.52
C ALA A 73 4.95 16.56 -6.47
#